data_AF-A0A2U2YYL1-F1
#
_entry.id   AF-A0A2U2YYL1-F1
#
_cell.length_a   1.000
_cell.length_b   1.000
_cell.length_c   1.000
_cell.angle_alpha   90.00
_cell.angle_beta   90.00
_cell.angle_gamma   90.00
#
_symmetry.space_group_name_H-M   'P 1'
#
loop_
_entity.id
_entity.type
_entity.pdbx_description
1 polymer ?
#
loop_
_entity_poly.entity_id
_entity_poly.type
_entity_poly.pdbx_seq_one_letter_code
_entity_poly.pdbx_strand_id
1 'polypeptide(L)'
;MTTTPTTPNARQAGRAFSFFWQEAAQDWPTGGPEGRSGFSEYVTRTLRALREGIGREAGTVPAIRHAHRTGLPDDADRLPLLYIAEHAVLTLFGLHQHAAAEPVHRPGVGLGTACRRLRQSEQLSDAAVERRLIAAATAQDLHELVQHLQRLVPLLRQAGIGIDYTRLLHNLADWDGPGQDRVLRSWGLQYTDPNTPATEGEDTPDADTAPYWATCAPGSVKAGAELAALRSGTGRVAGTVPAMWPFHRTRMASEWHDKGSLTRDLAAEHTALTLFARHQQTHHRPMHARGTSPGTAAGLLAKKAEDGEGKAGKAALERRFGVLLTSDDGDELAMHLRSLVPLLNRAGIGLDYDLLRTALRTWDDPRRPDAATRFRQQWDRDFHTAASS
;
A
#
# COMPACT_ATOMS: atom_id res chain seq x y z
N MET A 1 18.47 -3.82 60.14
CA MET A 1 19.33 -3.89 58.94
C MET A 1 18.41 -3.80 57.74
N THR A 2 18.24 -2.59 57.22
CA THR A 2 17.37 -2.30 56.08
C THR A 2 18.17 -2.54 54.82
N THR A 3 17.85 -3.61 54.10
CA THR A 3 18.50 -3.95 52.83
C THR A 3 17.97 -3.00 51.74
N THR A 4 18.82 -2.10 51.28
CA THR A 4 18.61 -1.30 50.07
C THR A 4 18.43 -2.22 48.86
N PRO A 5 17.41 -2.00 48.00
CA PRO A 5 17.28 -2.74 46.75
C PRO A 5 18.38 -2.29 45.77
N THR A 6 19.22 -3.24 45.36
CA THR A 6 20.24 -3.06 44.34
C THR A 6 19.58 -2.73 43.00
N THR A 7 19.80 -1.53 42.48
CA THR A 7 19.39 -1.12 41.14
C THR A 7 20.01 -2.07 40.11
N PRO A 8 19.23 -2.72 39.23
CA PRO A 8 19.79 -3.62 38.23
C PRO A 8 20.71 -2.84 37.29
N ASN A 9 21.90 -3.39 37.06
CA ASN A 9 22.94 -2.80 36.22
C ASN A 9 22.39 -2.65 34.78
N ALA A 10 22.52 -1.48 34.15
CA ALA A 10 21.95 -1.18 32.82
C ALA A 10 22.34 -2.21 31.73
N ARG A 11 23.51 -2.86 31.87
CA ARG A 11 23.94 -3.97 30.99
C ARG A 11 23.06 -5.23 31.09
N GLN A 12 22.41 -5.49 32.22
CA GLN A 12 21.48 -6.61 32.39
C GLN A 12 20.07 -6.28 31.84
N ALA A 13 19.65 -5.01 31.91
CA ALA A 13 18.40 -4.54 31.33
C ALA A 13 18.39 -4.67 29.78
N GLY A 14 19.54 -4.46 29.13
CA GLY A 14 19.69 -4.63 27.69
C GLY A 14 19.46 -6.04 27.14
N ARG A 15 19.24 -7.07 27.98
CA ARG A 15 18.84 -8.43 27.54
C ARG A 15 17.32 -8.67 27.59
N ALA A 16 16.54 -7.74 28.14
CA ALA A 16 15.08 -7.87 28.22
C ALA A 16 14.36 -7.40 26.94
N PHE A 17 15.00 -6.54 26.15
CA PHE A 17 14.44 -5.99 24.91
C PHE A 17 14.98 -6.70 23.69
N SER A 18 14.11 -6.87 22.68
CA SER A 18 14.49 -7.47 21.41
C SER A 18 15.40 -6.54 20.59
N PHE A 19 15.28 -5.22 20.74
CA PHE A 19 16.04 -4.22 19.98
C PHE A 19 16.39 -2.96 20.77
N PHE A 20 17.47 -2.26 20.40
CA PHE A 20 17.95 -1.06 21.11
C PHE A 20 16.94 0.11 21.12
N TRP A 21 16.13 0.31 20.06
CA TRP A 21 15.13 1.39 20.07
C TRP A 21 14.01 1.18 21.10
N GLN A 22 13.73 -0.08 21.48
CA GLN A 22 12.79 -0.39 22.55
C GLN A 22 13.38 -0.04 23.92
N GLU A 23 14.64 -0.42 24.13
CA GLU A 23 15.41 -0.05 25.33
C GLU A 23 15.48 1.48 25.48
N ALA A 24 15.86 2.20 24.42
CA ALA A 24 15.92 3.65 24.43
C ALA A 24 14.55 4.28 24.74
N ALA A 25 13.47 3.79 24.14
CA ALA A 25 12.13 4.31 24.42
C ALA A 25 11.69 4.13 25.89
N GLN A 26 12.11 3.04 26.54
CA GLN A 26 11.83 2.80 27.96
C GLN A 26 12.78 3.54 28.91
N ASP A 27 13.98 3.88 28.47
CA ASP A 27 14.96 4.66 29.23
C ASP A 27 14.53 6.14 29.37
N TRP A 28 13.84 6.71 28.38
CA TRP A 28 13.39 8.12 28.40
C TRP A 28 12.66 8.61 29.67
N PRO A 29 11.69 7.88 30.25
CA PRO A 29 11.05 8.31 31.50
C PRO A 29 11.98 8.27 32.73
N THR A 30 13.20 7.74 32.62
CA THR A 30 14.09 7.50 33.79
C THR A 30 15.24 8.49 33.96
N GLY A 31 15.39 9.51 33.09
CA GLY A 31 16.58 10.35 33.08
C GLY A 31 16.54 11.65 33.89
N GLY A 32 16.75 11.59 35.21
CA GLY A 32 17.49 12.65 35.93
C GLY A 32 16.97 13.04 37.34
N PRO A 33 17.87 13.33 38.31
CA PRO A 33 17.54 13.65 39.72
C PRO A 33 16.77 14.97 39.94
N GLU A 34 16.49 15.72 38.86
CA GLU A 34 15.84 17.04 38.89
C GLU A 34 14.50 17.09 38.14
N GLY A 35 13.90 15.95 37.78
CA GLY A 35 12.57 15.90 37.17
C GLY A 35 12.52 16.37 35.70
N ARG A 36 13.66 16.46 35.00
CA ARG A 36 13.74 16.67 33.55
C ARG A 36 13.65 15.33 32.83
N SER A 37 12.84 15.22 31.79
CA SER A 37 12.83 14.02 30.92
C SER A 37 14.09 13.99 30.07
N GLY A 38 14.73 12.82 29.97
CA GLY A 38 15.96 12.67 29.20
C GLY A 38 16.46 11.22 29.15
N PHE A 39 17.42 10.95 28.29
CA PHE A 39 18.07 9.64 28.19
C PHE A 39 19.23 9.52 29.18
N SER A 40 19.52 8.30 29.62
CA SER A 40 20.75 7.98 30.33
C SER A 40 21.99 8.29 29.47
N GLU A 41 23.16 8.44 30.13
CA GLU A 41 24.43 8.65 29.44
C GLU A 41 24.75 7.50 28.47
N TYR A 42 24.39 6.26 28.86
CA TYR A 42 24.52 5.08 28.02
C TYR A 42 23.74 5.22 26.71
N VAL A 43 22.44 5.52 26.77
CA VAL A 43 21.60 5.69 25.58
C VAL A 43 22.07 6.90 24.76
N THR A 44 22.45 8.00 25.40
CA THR A 44 22.97 9.20 24.73
C THR A 44 24.24 8.90 23.91
N ARG A 45 25.20 8.17 24.51
CA ARG A 45 26.43 7.73 23.83
C ARG A 45 26.13 6.78 22.69
N THR A 46 25.23 5.82 22.90
CA THR A 46 24.83 4.88 21.84
C THR A 46 24.15 5.60 20.68
N LEU A 47 23.22 6.52 20.93
CA LEU A 47 22.59 7.35 19.89
C LEU A 47 23.59 8.17 19.08
N ARG A 48 24.68 8.64 19.71
CA ARG A 48 25.79 9.29 18.99
C ARG A 48 26.50 8.30 18.07
N ALA A 49 26.85 7.13 18.57
CA ALA A 49 27.44 6.06 17.76
C ALA A 49 26.55 5.68 16.57
N LEU A 50 25.22 5.58 16.77
CA LEU A 50 24.29 5.27 15.68
C LEU A 50 24.35 6.30 14.54
N ARG A 51 24.52 7.58 14.86
CA ARG A 51 24.66 8.63 13.84
C ARG A 51 25.99 8.56 13.10
N GLU A 52 27.06 8.14 13.76
CA GLU A 52 28.37 7.94 13.12
C GLU A 52 28.35 6.82 12.06
N GLY A 53 27.39 5.88 12.16
CA GLY A 53 27.20 4.82 11.18
C GLY A 53 26.34 5.17 9.97
N ILE A 54 25.78 6.38 9.89
CA ILE A 54 25.00 6.80 8.73
C ILE A 54 25.89 6.73 7.47
N GLY A 55 25.42 5.99 6.46
CA GLY A 55 26.16 5.78 5.20
C GLY A 55 27.36 4.84 5.31
N ARG A 56 27.60 4.21 6.47
CA ARG A 56 28.63 3.19 6.66
C ARG A 56 28.04 1.80 6.48
N GLU A 57 28.86 0.88 6.00
CA GLU A 57 28.49 -0.53 5.86
C GLU A 57 28.31 -1.20 7.24
N ALA A 58 27.36 -2.12 7.33
CA ALA A 58 27.09 -2.87 8.56
C ALA A 58 28.36 -3.62 9.03
N GLY A 59 28.60 -3.66 10.35
CA GLY A 59 29.77 -4.32 10.92
C GLY A 59 31.09 -3.51 10.86
N THR A 60 31.17 -2.46 10.04
CA THR A 60 32.38 -1.62 9.90
C THR A 60 32.52 -0.53 10.96
N VAL A 61 31.49 -0.32 11.79
CA VAL A 61 31.45 0.74 12.82
C VAL A 61 31.48 0.11 14.21
N PRO A 62 32.66 -0.01 14.85
CA PRO A 62 32.80 -0.70 16.14
C PRO A 62 31.92 -0.13 17.25
N ALA A 63 31.69 1.18 17.24
CA ALA A 63 30.90 1.87 18.24
C ALA A 63 29.42 1.43 18.26
N ILE A 64 28.87 0.98 17.12
CA ILE A 64 27.47 0.53 16.98
C ILE A 64 27.30 -0.94 17.37
N ARG A 65 28.37 -1.73 17.41
CA ARG A 65 28.30 -3.19 17.64
C ARG A 65 27.48 -3.59 18.86
N HIS A 66 27.54 -2.79 19.94
CA HIS A 66 26.81 -3.06 21.19
C HIS A 66 25.31 -2.77 21.11
N ALA A 67 24.85 -2.03 20.09
CA ALA A 67 23.44 -1.73 19.86
C ALA A 67 22.75 -2.81 19.01
N HIS A 68 23.52 -3.57 18.23
CA HIS A 68 22.99 -4.73 17.51
C HIS A 68 22.52 -5.81 18.46
N ARG A 69 21.31 -6.31 18.21
CA ARG A 69 20.71 -7.45 18.91
C ARG A 69 20.64 -8.70 18.03
N THR A 70 20.72 -8.54 16.71
CA THR A 70 20.87 -9.68 15.80
C THR A 70 22.25 -10.29 15.98
N GLY A 71 22.29 -11.58 16.31
CA GLY A 71 23.53 -12.33 16.42
C GLY A 71 24.24 -12.44 15.08
N LEU A 72 25.56 -12.28 15.09
CA LEU A 72 26.42 -12.63 13.97
C LEU A 72 27.00 -14.02 14.23
N PRO A 73 26.83 -14.99 13.31
CA PRO A 73 27.56 -16.25 13.38
C PRO A 73 29.06 -15.98 13.22
N ASP A 74 29.89 -16.69 14.00
CA ASP A 74 31.35 -16.49 13.98
C ASP A 74 31.98 -16.83 12.61
N ASP A 75 31.37 -17.74 11.84
CA ASP A 75 31.87 -18.24 10.55
C ASP A 75 31.08 -17.71 9.33
N ALA A 76 30.42 -16.55 9.46
CA ALA A 76 29.60 -16.02 8.37
C ALA A 76 30.45 -15.37 7.25
N ASP A 77 30.57 -16.03 6.10
CA ASP A 77 31.21 -15.47 4.89
C ASP A 77 30.49 -14.20 4.35
N ARG A 78 29.20 -14.05 4.67
CA ARG A 78 28.38 -12.87 4.34
C ARG A 78 27.50 -12.49 5.53
N LEU A 79 27.32 -11.19 5.74
CA LEU A 79 26.44 -10.69 6.79
C LEU A 79 24.97 -11.11 6.53
N PRO A 80 24.24 -11.61 7.55
CA PRO A 80 22.83 -11.90 7.41
C PRO A 80 22.02 -10.66 7.02
N LEU A 81 21.02 -10.80 6.14
CA LEU A 81 20.15 -9.68 5.71
C LEU A 81 19.52 -8.95 6.90
N LEU A 82 19.08 -9.69 7.93
CA LEU A 82 18.52 -9.11 9.14
C LEU A 82 19.53 -8.22 9.89
N TYR A 83 20.81 -8.58 9.89
CA TYR A 83 21.87 -7.77 10.50
C TYR A 83 22.10 -6.47 9.73
N ILE A 84 22.13 -6.55 8.39
CA ILE A 84 22.25 -5.38 7.50
C ILE A 84 21.04 -4.45 7.68
N ALA A 85 19.83 -5.00 7.70
CA ALA A 85 18.60 -4.26 7.95
C ALA A 85 18.59 -3.62 9.35
N GLU A 86 19.05 -4.32 10.39
CA GLU A 86 19.16 -3.76 11.74
C GLU A 86 20.12 -2.59 11.78
N HIS A 87 21.28 -2.67 11.13
CA HIS A 87 22.22 -1.55 11.03
C HIS A 87 21.55 -0.33 10.39
N ALA A 88 20.86 -0.53 9.27
CA ALA A 88 20.11 0.53 8.61
C ALA A 88 19.06 1.17 9.54
N VAL A 89 18.25 0.36 10.24
CA VAL A 89 17.23 0.83 11.18
C VAL A 89 17.83 1.55 12.38
N LEU A 90 18.95 1.07 12.92
CA LEU A 90 19.67 1.73 14.01
C LEU A 90 20.15 3.14 13.59
N THR A 91 20.74 3.28 12.40
CA THR A 91 21.21 4.58 11.92
C THR A 91 20.02 5.54 11.65
N LEU A 92 18.92 5.05 11.08
CA LEU A 92 17.68 5.80 10.91
C LEU A 92 17.07 6.22 12.25
N PHE A 93 17.09 5.35 13.26
CA PHE A 93 16.62 5.65 14.61
C PHE A 93 17.49 6.72 15.28
N GLY A 94 18.82 6.58 15.20
CA GLY A 94 19.77 7.56 15.73
C GLY A 94 19.62 8.94 15.09
N LEU A 95 19.29 8.99 13.79
CA LEU A 95 18.96 10.21 13.05
C LEU A 95 17.62 10.82 13.52
N HIS A 96 16.58 9.99 13.66
CA HIS A 96 15.25 10.44 14.04
C HIS A 96 15.21 10.98 15.47
N GLN A 97 15.81 10.24 16.42
CA GLN A 97 15.81 10.60 17.83
C GLN A 97 16.68 11.83 18.12
N HIS A 98 17.58 12.21 17.21
CA HIS A 98 18.45 13.36 17.40
C HIS A 98 17.65 14.67 17.46
N ALA A 99 17.70 15.31 18.63
CA ALA A 99 16.95 16.53 18.97
C ALA A 99 15.42 16.36 18.97
N ALA A 100 14.91 15.12 19.03
CA ALA A 100 13.49 14.88 19.28
C ALA A 100 13.18 15.07 20.77
N ALA A 101 12.05 15.72 21.06
CA ALA A 101 11.60 16.00 22.42
C ALA A 101 10.95 14.80 23.12
N GLU A 102 10.64 13.73 22.39
CA GLU A 102 10.04 12.50 22.91
C GLU A 102 10.63 11.27 22.20
N PRO A 103 10.44 10.05 22.73
CA PRO A 103 10.79 8.82 22.03
C PRO A 103 10.09 8.70 20.68
N VAL A 104 10.90 8.52 19.63
CA VAL A 104 10.43 8.41 18.25
C VAL A 104 10.03 6.98 17.88
N HIS A 105 10.35 5.99 18.70
CA HIS A 105 9.81 4.64 18.54
C HIS A 105 8.39 4.56 19.09
N ARG A 106 7.42 4.29 18.21
CA ARG A 106 5.99 4.17 18.55
C ARG A 106 5.43 2.86 18.01
N PRO A 107 5.24 1.82 18.86
CA PRO A 107 4.65 0.56 18.44
C PRO A 107 3.34 0.75 17.69
N GLY A 108 3.16 0.04 16.58
CA GLY A 108 1.95 0.09 15.74
C GLY A 108 1.91 1.23 14.71
N VAL A 109 2.79 2.23 14.78
CA VAL A 109 2.82 3.32 13.78
C VAL A 109 3.72 2.94 12.61
N GLY A 110 3.15 2.31 11.57
CA GLY A 110 3.87 1.99 10.34
C GLY A 110 4.26 3.23 9.50
N LEU A 111 5.14 3.03 8.51
CA LEU A 111 5.67 4.12 7.68
C LEU A 111 4.57 4.83 6.89
N GLY A 112 3.61 4.09 6.31
CA GLY A 112 2.51 4.70 5.57
C GLY A 112 1.62 5.56 6.47
N THR A 113 1.38 5.12 7.71
CA THR A 113 0.59 5.86 8.71
C THR A 113 1.32 7.14 9.13
N ALA A 114 2.64 7.05 9.29
CA ALA A 114 3.48 8.20 9.60
C ALA A 114 3.46 9.24 8.47
N CYS A 115 3.56 8.80 7.21
CA CYS A 115 3.42 9.68 6.05
C CYS A 115 2.01 10.27 5.93
N ARG A 116 0.95 9.51 6.26
CA ARG A 116 -0.43 10.03 6.30
C ARG A 116 -0.56 11.15 7.34
N ARG A 117 -0.01 10.96 8.55
CA ARG A 117 0.04 11.99 9.59
C ARG A 117 0.88 13.20 9.18
N LEU A 118 1.99 12.98 8.48
CA LEU A 118 2.84 14.06 7.96
C LEU A 118 2.11 14.89 6.90
N ARG A 119 1.26 14.26 6.07
CA ARG A 119 0.37 14.97 5.15
C ARG A 119 -0.63 15.85 5.92
N GLN A 120 -1.20 15.32 6.99
CA GLN A 120 -2.18 16.03 7.83
C GLN A 120 -1.58 17.13 8.71
N SER A 121 -0.26 17.18 8.90
CA SER A 121 0.37 18.22 9.73
C SER A 121 0.58 19.55 9.00
N GLU A 122 0.26 19.61 7.69
CA GLU A 122 0.37 20.79 6.81
C GLU A 122 1.79 21.42 6.74
N GLN A 123 2.80 20.79 7.34
CA GLN A 123 4.20 21.23 7.25
C GLN A 123 4.77 21.09 5.83
N LEU A 124 4.13 20.26 5.00
CA LEU A 124 4.47 20.01 3.61
C LEU A 124 3.18 19.89 2.80
N SER A 125 3.23 20.28 1.53
CA SER A 125 2.13 19.99 0.59
C SER A 125 1.94 18.47 0.46
N ASP A 126 0.69 18.03 0.30
CA ASP A 126 0.33 16.61 0.08
C ASP A 126 1.20 15.92 -0.97
N ALA A 127 1.35 16.56 -2.13
CA ALA A 127 2.14 16.04 -3.24
C ALA A 127 3.62 15.86 -2.89
N ALA A 128 4.16 16.64 -1.95
CA ALA A 128 5.56 16.53 -1.53
C ALA A 128 5.80 15.34 -0.59
N VAL A 129 4.82 15.00 0.25
CA VAL A 129 4.84 13.80 1.09
C VAL A 129 4.67 12.56 0.22
N GLU A 130 3.68 12.58 -0.67
CA GLU A 130 3.40 11.50 -1.62
C GLU A 130 4.63 11.16 -2.48
N ARG A 131 5.26 12.17 -3.12
CA ARG A 131 6.46 11.95 -3.93
C ARG A 131 7.60 11.27 -3.18
N ARG A 132 7.80 11.60 -1.91
CA ARG A 132 8.88 11.00 -1.09
C ARG A 132 8.56 9.57 -0.70
N LEU A 133 7.31 9.30 -0.35
CA LEU A 133 6.86 7.95 -0.05
C LEU A 133 6.93 7.07 -1.30
N ILE A 134 6.48 7.57 -2.46
CA ILE A 134 6.60 6.86 -3.74
C ILE A 134 8.07 6.62 -4.09
N ALA A 135 8.96 7.60 -3.92
CA ALA A 135 10.39 7.41 -4.18
C ALA A 135 11.00 6.29 -3.33
N ALA A 136 10.66 6.22 -2.04
CA ALA A 136 11.05 5.11 -1.18
C ALA A 136 10.44 3.77 -1.65
N ALA A 137 9.18 3.78 -2.06
CA ALA A 137 8.46 2.61 -2.52
C ALA A 137 8.93 2.07 -3.88
N THR A 138 9.63 2.88 -4.67
CA THR A 138 10.20 2.49 -5.97
C THR A 138 11.71 2.21 -5.90
N ALA A 139 12.30 2.20 -4.71
CA ALA A 139 13.70 1.90 -4.52
C ALA A 139 14.04 0.51 -5.06
N GLN A 140 15.13 0.40 -5.83
CA GLN A 140 15.52 -0.83 -6.51
C GLN A 140 16.20 -1.83 -5.58
N ASP A 141 16.78 -1.35 -4.48
CA ASP A 141 17.46 -2.15 -3.48
C ASP A 141 17.34 -1.52 -2.09
N LEU A 142 17.77 -2.27 -1.06
CA LEU A 142 17.79 -1.81 0.32
C LEU A 142 18.62 -0.53 0.51
N HIS A 143 19.73 -0.35 -0.22
CA HIS A 143 20.60 0.81 -0.05
C HIS A 143 19.90 2.09 -0.50
N GLU A 144 19.29 2.07 -1.68
CA GLU A 144 18.49 3.17 -2.20
C GLU A 144 17.29 3.48 -1.28
N LEU A 145 16.61 2.44 -0.78
CA LEU A 145 15.51 2.61 0.17
C LEU A 145 15.99 3.38 1.42
N VAL A 146 17.12 2.99 2.00
CA VAL A 146 17.68 3.64 3.18
C VAL A 146 18.02 5.10 2.89
N GLN A 147 18.54 5.44 1.72
CA GLN A 147 18.78 6.84 1.32
C GLN A 147 17.49 7.66 1.23
N HIS A 148 16.40 7.07 0.72
CA HIS A 148 15.09 7.74 0.72
C HIS A 148 14.56 7.93 2.15
N LEU A 149 14.67 6.92 3.00
CA LEU A 149 14.24 7.00 4.41
C LEU A 149 15.05 8.00 5.22
N GLN A 150 16.36 8.12 4.98
CA GLN A 150 17.23 9.12 5.61
C GLN A 150 16.78 10.56 5.30
N ARG A 151 16.18 10.79 4.13
CA ARG A 151 15.61 12.10 3.75
C ARG A 151 14.20 12.32 4.30
N LEU A 152 13.45 11.26 4.56
CA LEU A 152 12.08 11.31 5.07
C LEU A 152 12.03 11.46 6.61
N VAL A 153 12.87 10.73 7.33
CA VAL A 153 12.93 10.70 8.79
C VAL A 153 13.06 12.11 9.43
N PRO A 154 13.91 13.02 8.94
CA PRO A 154 13.99 14.38 9.49
C PRO A 154 12.67 15.17 9.39
N LEU A 155 11.85 14.89 8.39
CA LEU A 155 10.54 15.54 8.22
C LEU A 155 9.52 14.98 9.23
N LEU A 156 9.52 13.66 9.44
CA LEU A 156 8.73 13.02 10.49
C LEU A 156 9.09 13.60 11.87
N ARG A 157 10.39 13.79 12.13
CA ARG A 157 10.87 14.43 13.36
C ARG A 157 10.34 15.85 13.51
N GLN A 158 10.42 16.68 12.47
CA GLN A 158 9.92 18.07 12.50
C GLN A 158 8.42 18.13 12.80
N ALA A 159 7.67 17.12 12.38
CA ALA A 159 6.26 16.97 12.67
C ALA A 159 5.96 16.28 14.03
N GLY A 160 6.99 15.88 14.78
CA GLY A 160 6.83 15.12 16.04
C GLY A 160 6.26 13.71 15.85
N ILE A 161 6.40 13.12 14.66
CA ILE A 161 5.78 11.84 14.29
C ILE A 161 6.79 10.71 14.50
N GLY A 162 6.56 9.88 15.51
CA GLY A 162 7.30 8.63 15.70
C GLY A 162 6.83 7.48 14.80
N ILE A 163 7.66 6.44 14.66
CA ILE A 163 7.37 5.23 13.87
C ILE A 163 7.74 3.93 14.61
N ASP A 164 7.15 2.83 14.19
CA ASP A 164 7.47 1.49 14.69
C ASP A 164 8.74 0.96 14.00
N TYR A 165 9.89 1.25 14.61
CA TYR A 165 11.19 0.75 14.17
C TYR A 165 11.31 -0.79 14.15
N THR A 166 10.55 -1.52 14.97
CA THR A 166 10.54 -2.99 14.91
C THR A 166 9.84 -3.45 13.63
N ARG A 167 8.71 -2.83 13.27
CA ARG A 167 8.05 -3.08 11.99
C ARG A 167 8.95 -2.69 10.82
N LEU A 168 9.63 -1.54 10.92
CA LEU A 168 10.55 -1.08 9.88
C LEU A 168 11.70 -2.07 9.66
N LEU A 169 12.26 -2.66 10.71
CA LEU A 169 13.28 -3.72 10.59
C LEU A 169 12.80 -4.87 9.71
N HIS A 170 11.62 -5.41 10.00
CA HIS A 170 11.08 -6.51 9.20
C HIS A 170 10.80 -6.09 7.76
N ASN A 171 10.32 -4.85 7.54
CA ASN A 171 10.12 -4.32 6.19
C ASN A 171 11.44 -4.20 5.40
N LEU A 172 12.52 -3.76 6.03
CA LEU A 172 13.83 -3.63 5.39
C LEU A 172 14.49 -4.99 5.16
N ALA A 173 14.32 -5.94 6.09
CA ALA A 173 14.83 -7.30 5.93
C ALA A 173 14.14 -8.06 4.78
N ASP A 174 12.85 -7.79 4.54
CA ASP A 174 12.05 -8.40 3.47
C ASP A 174 12.18 -7.67 2.11
N TRP A 175 12.91 -6.55 2.05
CA TRP A 175 12.87 -5.62 0.91
C TRP A 175 13.42 -6.20 -0.40
N ASP A 176 14.57 -6.87 -0.34
CA ASP A 176 15.21 -7.47 -1.52
C ASP A 176 14.66 -8.88 -1.83
N GLY A 177 13.57 -9.30 -1.15
CA GLY A 177 13.02 -10.64 -1.22
C GLY A 177 11.57 -10.71 -1.67
N PRO A 178 10.95 -11.91 -1.64
CA PRO A 178 9.54 -12.09 -2.03
C PRO A 178 8.55 -11.35 -1.12
N GLY A 179 9.00 -10.85 0.03
CA GLY A 179 8.20 -10.06 0.97
C GLY A 179 7.98 -8.60 0.53
N GLN A 180 8.72 -8.09 -0.46
CA GLN A 180 8.63 -6.69 -0.91
C GLN A 180 7.20 -6.25 -1.24
N ASP A 181 6.47 -7.08 -1.99
CA ASP A 181 5.08 -6.83 -2.36
C ASP A 181 4.17 -6.62 -1.15
N ARG A 182 4.42 -7.35 -0.05
CA ARG A 182 3.68 -7.20 1.21
C ARG A 182 4.04 -5.89 1.90
N VAL A 183 5.31 -5.49 1.87
CA VAL A 183 5.77 -4.20 2.43
C VAL A 183 5.12 -3.04 1.67
N LEU A 184 5.16 -3.07 0.34
CA LEU A 184 4.53 -2.06 -0.52
C LEU A 184 3.03 -1.95 -0.24
N ARG A 185 2.31 -3.09 -0.20
CA ARG A 185 0.89 -3.08 0.16
C ARG A 185 0.63 -2.49 1.54
N SER A 186 1.42 -2.88 2.55
CA SER A 186 1.27 -2.35 3.92
C SER A 186 1.42 -0.83 3.93
N TRP A 187 2.45 -0.28 3.28
CA TRP A 187 2.69 1.15 3.23
C TRP A 187 1.58 1.88 2.47
N GLY A 188 1.14 1.36 1.34
CA GLY A 188 0.06 1.96 0.54
C GLY A 188 -1.27 1.99 1.26
N LEU A 189 -1.69 0.85 1.82
CA LEU A 189 -2.91 0.75 2.61
C LEU A 189 -2.84 1.71 3.80
N GLN A 190 -1.72 1.72 4.53
CA GLN A 190 -1.49 2.69 5.61
C GLN A 190 -1.51 4.13 5.16
N TYR A 191 -1.03 4.47 3.98
CA TYR A 191 -1.04 5.84 3.53
C TYR A 191 -2.46 6.35 3.23
N THR A 192 -3.33 5.48 2.68
CA THR A 192 -4.68 5.86 2.22
C THR A 192 -5.82 5.31 3.05
N ASP A 193 -5.53 4.86 4.27
CA ASP A 193 -6.48 4.23 5.19
C ASP A 193 -7.82 4.98 5.31
N PRO A 194 -8.89 4.44 4.70
CA PRO A 194 -10.20 5.07 4.69
C PRO A 194 -10.96 4.91 6.03
N ASN A 195 -10.40 4.17 7.01
CA ASN A 195 -11.01 3.98 8.32
C ASN A 195 -10.63 5.07 9.33
N THR A 196 -9.70 5.98 8.97
CA THR A 196 -9.37 7.09 9.87
C THR A 196 -10.48 8.13 9.76
N PRO A 197 -11.16 8.50 10.86
CA PRO A 197 -12.17 9.55 10.82
C PRO A 197 -11.52 10.84 10.31
N ALA A 198 -12.10 11.45 9.28
CA ALA A 198 -11.80 12.83 8.96
C ALA A 198 -12.08 13.66 10.21
N THR A 199 -11.16 14.56 10.56
CA THR A 199 -11.31 15.48 11.68
C THR A 199 -12.72 16.07 11.66
N GLU A 200 -13.44 16.00 12.78
CA GLU A 200 -14.81 16.49 12.93
C GLU A 200 -14.93 17.92 12.39
N GLY A 201 -15.58 18.07 11.23
CA GLY A 201 -15.72 19.37 10.58
C GLY A 201 -15.85 19.29 9.07
N GLU A 202 -16.86 18.58 8.56
CA GLU A 202 -17.62 18.86 7.33
C GLU A 202 -18.45 17.62 6.97
N ASP A 203 -19.76 17.68 7.23
CA ASP A 203 -20.75 16.73 6.73
C ASP A 203 -20.85 16.81 5.19
N THR A 204 -19.87 16.24 4.49
CA THR A 204 -20.03 15.82 3.08
C THR A 204 -19.75 14.32 2.93
N PRO A 205 -20.65 13.46 3.42
CA PRO A 205 -20.49 12.03 3.29
C PRO A 205 -21.02 11.56 1.94
N ASP A 206 -20.19 11.56 0.88
CA ASP A 206 -20.32 10.57 -0.22
C ASP A 206 -19.11 10.56 -1.18
N ALA A 207 -18.51 11.73 -1.45
CA ALA A 207 -17.49 11.86 -2.51
C ALA A 207 -16.15 11.17 -2.19
N ASP A 208 -15.70 11.19 -0.94
CA ASP A 208 -14.37 10.68 -0.57
C ASP A 208 -14.35 9.14 -0.39
N THR A 209 -15.53 8.54 -0.18
CA THR A 209 -15.70 7.07 -0.09
C THR A 209 -15.99 6.43 -1.45
N ALA A 210 -16.53 7.20 -2.40
CA ALA A 210 -16.85 6.70 -3.73
C ALA A 210 -15.57 6.23 -4.47
N PRO A 211 -15.64 5.11 -5.19
CA PRO A 211 -14.51 4.63 -5.97
C PRO A 211 -14.19 5.61 -7.12
N TYR A 212 -12.93 5.65 -7.54
CA TYR A 212 -12.46 6.63 -8.53
C TYR A 212 -13.25 6.62 -9.85
N TRP A 213 -13.76 5.48 -10.32
CA TRP A 213 -14.57 5.44 -11.55
C TRP A 213 -15.90 6.19 -11.45
N ALA A 214 -16.42 6.40 -10.24
CA ALA A 214 -17.64 7.17 -10.00
C ALA A 214 -17.37 8.67 -9.88
N THR A 215 -16.18 9.06 -9.42
CA THR A 215 -15.78 10.46 -9.21
C THR A 215 -14.89 11.03 -10.32
N CYS A 216 -14.46 10.19 -11.26
CA CYS A 216 -13.59 10.58 -12.36
C CYS A 216 -14.23 11.70 -13.19
N ALA A 217 -13.52 12.82 -13.28
CA ALA A 217 -13.87 13.95 -14.14
C ALA A 217 -12.90 13.97 -15.34
N PRO A 218 -13.23 13.37 -16.50
CA PRO A 218 -12.26 13.16 -17.59
C PRO A 218 -11.71 14.47 -18.20
N GLY A 219 -12.43 15.58 -18.05
CA GLY A 219 -12.00 16.91 -18.48
C GLY A 219 -11.07 17.63 -17.49
N SER A 220 -10.77 17.03 -16.33
CA SER A 220 -9.85 17.65 -15.36
C SER A 220 -8.42 17.64 -15.87
N VAL A 221 -7.63 18.64 -15.47
CA VAL A 221 -6.20 18.74 -15.83
C VAL A 221 -5.41 17.53 -15.30
N LYS A 222 -5.89 16.88 -14.24
CA LYS A 222 -5.21 15.75 -13.57
C LYS A 222 -5.62 14.38 -14.15
N ALA A 223 -6.77 14.29 -14.82
CA ALA A 223 -7.35 13.02 -15.28
C ALA A 223 -6.38 12.18 -16.12
N GLY A 224 -5.60 12.81 -17.00
CA GLY A 224 -4.61 12.10 -17.82
C GLY A 224 -3.54 11.39 -16.99
N ALA A 225 -3.01 12.07 -15.97
CA ALA A 225 -2.00 11.53 -15.07
C ALA A 225 -2.58 10.47 -14.13
N GLU A 226 -3.77 10.71 -13.58
CA GLU A 226 -4.49 9.77 -12.72
C GLU A 226 -4.80 8.46 -13.46
N LEU A 227 -5.32 8.54 -14.69
CA LEU A 227 -5.56 7.37 -15.52
C LEU A 227 -4.26 6.66 -15.94
N ALA A 228 -3.16 7.39 -16.12
CA ALA A 228 -1.85 6.79 -16.40
C ALA A 228 -1.34 5.99 -15.18
N ALA A 229 -1.47 6.55 -13.98
CA ALA A 229 -1.14 5.87 -12.74
C ALA A 229 -1.93 4.57 -12.58
N LEU A 230 -3.25 4.60 -12.79
CA LEU A 230 -4.09 3.41 -12.74
C LEU A 230 -3.73 2.36 -13.79
N ARG A 231 -3.42 2.77 -15.03
CA ARG A 231 -3.00 1.82 -16.09
C ARG A 231 -1.69 1.11 -15.76
N SER A 232 -0.79 1.76 -15.01
CA SER A 232 0.50 1.16 -14.63
C SER A 232 0.37 -0.11 -13.77
N GLY A 233 -0.79 -0.32 -13.12
CA GLY A 233 -1.05 -1.55 -12.37
C GLY A 233 -1.71 -2.68 -13.14
N THR A 234 -1.91 -2.53 -14.46
CA THR A 234 -2.45 -3.62 -15.29
C THR A 234 -1.53 -4.85 -15.20
N GLY A 235 -2.06 -5.98 -14.75
CA GLY A 235 -1.30 -7.22 -14.56
C GLY A 235 -0.35 -7.21 -13.35
N ARG A 236 -0.37 -6.17 -12.52
CA ARG A 236 0.37 -6.12 -11.25
C ARG A 236 -0.52 -6.56 -10.09
N VAL A 237 0.10 -7.12 -9.05
CA VAL A 237 -0.59 -7.48 -7.80
C VAL A 237 -1.16 -6.23 -7.14
N ALA A 238 -2.35 -6.34 -6.55
CA ALA A 238 -3.04 -5.21 -5.97
C ALA A 238 -2.23 -4.55 -4.85
N GLY A 239 -2.17 -3.21 -4.85
CA GLY A 239 -1.47 -2.41 -3.84
C GLY A 239 0.07 -2.45 -3.91
N THR A 240 0.68 -3.11 -4.90
CA THR A 240 2.16 -3.09 -5.09
C THR A 240 2.63 -1.95 -6.00
N VAL A 241 1.69 -1.16 -6.53
CA VAL A 241 1.97 -0.07 -7.46
C VAL A 241 1.77 1.26 -6.72
N PRO A 242 2.85 1.96 -6.32
CA PRO A 242 2.73 3.13 -5.44
C PRO A 242 1.88 4.26 -6.03
N ALA A 243 1.97 4.47 -7.34
CA ALA A 243 1.17 5.47 -8.04
C ALA A 243 -0.35 5.23 -7.95
N MET A 244 -0.79 4.00 -7.63
CA MET A 244 -2.21 3.67 -7.48
C MET A 244 -2.75 3.86 -6.06
N TRP A 245 -1.88 3.99 -5.06
CA TRP A 245 -2.31 4.09 -3.66
C TRP A 245 -3.37 5.16 -3.40
N PRO A 246 -3.27 6.39 -3.96
CA PRO A 246 -4.28 7.45 -3.79
C PRO A 246 -5.70 7.07 -4.22
N PHE A 247 -5.89 6.03 -5.03
CA PHE A 247 -7.18 5.66 -5.62
C PHE A 247 -7.84 4.45 -4.96
N HIS A 248 -7.15 3.73 -4.09
CA HIS A 248 -7.75 2.64 -3.33
C HIS A 248 -8.72 3.18 -2.28
N ARG A 249 -9.90 2.56 -2.17
CA ARG A 249 -10.94 2.87 -1.18
C ARG A 249 -11.39 1.63 -0.40
N THR A 250 -10.75 0.47 -0.63
CA THR A 250 -11.02 -0.76 0.10
C THR A 250 -10.84 -0.59 1.60
N ARG A 251 -11.92 -0.78 2.36
CA ARG A 251 -11.89 -0.88 3.82
C ARG A 251 -11.55 -2.30 4.24
N MET A 252 -10.65 -2.42 5.21
CA MET A 252 -10.35 -3.69 5.88
C MET A 252 -9.95 -3.42 7.34
N ALA A 253 -10.03 -4.44 8.19
CA ALA A 253 -9.64 -4.31 9.59
C ALA A 253 -8.14 -3.97 9.73
N SER A 254 -7.79 -3.18 10.74
CA SER A 254 -6.45 -2.60 10.94
C SER A 254 -5.34 -3.66 10.97
N GLU A 255 -5.63 -4.88 11.45
CA GLU A 255 -4.67 -5.98 11.46
C GLU A 255 -4.27 -6.46 10.04
N TRP A 256 -5.20 -6.48 9.09
CA TRP A 256 -4.98 -6.92 7.70
C TRP A 256 -4.28 -5.83 6.93
N HIS A 257 -4.70 -4.60 7.19
CA HIS A 257 -4.12 -3.38 6.68
C HIS A 257 -2.65 -3.25 7.07
N ASP A 258 -2.33 -3.38 8.36
CA ASP A 258 -0.96 -3.32 8.87
C ASP A 258 -0.07 -4.43 8.30
N LYS A 259 -0.62 -5.63 8.14
CA LYS A 259 0.10 -6.77 7.57
C LYS A 259 0.30 -6.66 6.05
N GLY A 260 -0.29 -5.68 5.36
CA GLY A 260 -0.25 -5.60 3.91
C GLY A 260 -0.92 -6.80 3.24
N SER A 261 -2.02 -7.29 3.82
CA SER A 261 -2.70 -8.48 3.35
C SER A 261 -3.40 -8.26 2.01
N LEU A 262 -3.25 -9.21 1.09
CA LEU A 262 -3.98 -9.21 -0.18
C LEU A 262 -5.38 -9.79 0.04
N THR A 263 -6.39 -8.93 0.08
CA THR A 263 -7.80 -9.33 0.21
C THR A 263 -8.48 -9.42 -1.16
N ARG A 264 -9.54 -10.25 -1.26
CA ARG A 264 -10.38 -10.33 -2.46
C ARG A 264 -10.98 -8.97 -2.84
N ASP A 265 -11.35 -8.16 -1.85
CA ASP A 265 -11.89 -6.81 -2.06
C ASP A 265 -10.84 -5.88 -2.71
N LEU A 266 -9.60 -5.89 -2.19
CA LEU A 266 -8.50 -5.09 -2.74
C LEU A 266 -8.12 -5.54 -4.15
N ALA A 267 -8.06 -6.85 -4.40
CA ALA A 267 -7.77 -7.42 -5.72
C ALA A 267 -8.84 -7.04 -6.76
N ALA A 268 -10.11 -7.12 -6.39
CA ALA A 268 -11.22 -6.73 -7.25
C ALA A 268 -11.25 -5.23 -7.53
N GLU A 269 -11.02 -4.39 -6.52
CA GLU A 269 -10.93 -2.93 -6.69
C GLU A 269 -9.78 -2.55 -7.61
N HIS A 270 -8.58 -3.10 -7.38
CA HIS A 270 -7.40 -2.86 -8.22
C HIS A 270 -7.67 -3.21 -9.68
N THR A 271 -8.24 -4.39 -9.92
CA THR A 271 -8.58 -4.83 -11.27
C THR A 271 -9.60 -3.91 -11.91
N ALA A 272 -10.67 -3.53 -11.21
CA ALA A 272 -11.68 -2.60 -11.72
C ALA A 272 -11.07 -1.23 -12.05
N LEU A 273 -10.18 -0.69 -11.22
CA LEU A 273 -9.47 0.56 -11.47
C LEU A 273 -8.63 0.50 -12.76
N THR A 274 -7.85 -0.57 -12.95
CA THR A 274 -6.99 -0.73 -14.14
C THR A 274 -7.83 -0.87 -15.42
N LEU A 275 -8.93 -1.64 -15.36
CA LEU A 275 -9.87 -1.80 -16.47
C LEU A 275 -10.56 -0.47 -16.80
N PHE A 276 -11.02 0.28 -15.80
CA PHE A 276 -11.62 1.59 -15.98
C PHE A 276 -10.64 2.55 -16.64
N ALA A 277 -9.39 2.57 -16.19
CA ALA A 277 -8.39 3.49 -16.71
C ALA A 277 -8.03 3.23 -18.18
N ARG A 278 -8.10 1.98 -18.63
CA ARG A 278 -8.00 1.62 -20.05
C ARG A 278 -9.26 2.03 -20.81
N HIS A 279 -10.44 1.84 -20.21
CA HIS A 279 -11.71 2.16 -20.83
C HIS A 279 -11.91 3.67 -21.03
N GLN A 280 -11.52 4.49 -20.05
CA GLN A 280 -11.73 5.93 -20.05
C GLN A 280 -10.74 6.70 -20.96
N GLN A 281 -9.62 6.07 -21.36
CA GLN A 281 -8.44 6.73 -21.93
C GLN A 281 -8.71 7.67 -23.13
N THR A 282 -9.63 7.32 -24.01
CA THR A 282 -9.93 8.06 -25.26
C THR A 282 -11.24 8.83 -25.20
N HIS A 283 -11.86 8.92 -24.02
CA HIS A 283 -13.19 9.49 -23.85
C HIS A 283 -13.19 10.69 -22.88
N HIS A 284 -13.87 11.75 -23.29
CA HIS A 284 -14.10 12.95 -22.47
C HIS A 284 -15.37 12.85 -21.61
N ARG A 285 -16.25 11.87 -21.89
CA ARG A 285 -17.41 11.51 -21.07
C ARG A 285 -17.07 10.30 -20.17
N PRO A 286 -17.67 10.15 -18.99
CA PRO A 286 -17.47 8.98 -18.14
C PRO A 286 -17.86 7.68 -18.85
N MET A 287 -17.00 6.65 -18.78
CA MET A 287 -17.28 5.29 -19.27
C MET A 287 -17.91 4.40 -18.21
N HIS A 288 -17.93 4.84 -16.94
CA HIS A 288 -18.73 4.20 -15.91
C HIS A 288 -20.21 4.52 -16.17
N ALA A 289 -21.00 3.48 -16.46
CA ALA A 289 -22.42 3.60 -16.76
C ALA A 289 -23.20 2.60 -15.92
N ARG A 290 -23.86 3.09 -14.86
CA ARG A 290 -24.65 2.25 -13.94
C ARG A 290 -25.72 1.47 -14.70
N GLY A 291 -25.88 0.20 -14.34
CA GLY A 291 -26.83 -0.72 -14.96
C GLY A 291 -26.36 -1.38 -16.26
N THR A 292 -25.27 -0.90 -16.89
CA THR A 292 -24.73 -1.53 -18.10
C THR A 292 -23.83 -2.71 -17.72
N SER A 293 -24.39 -3.91 -17.65
CA SER A 293 -23.64 -5.12 -17.35
C SER A 293 -22.66 -5.48 -18.48
N PRO A 294 -21.62 -6.31 -18.22
CA PRO A 294 -20.79 -6.88 -19.29
C PRO A 294 -21.60 -7.56 -20.39
N GLY A 295 -22.73 -8.20 -20.03
CA GLY A 295 -23.69 -8.76 -20.97
C GLY A 295 -24.31 -7.72 -21.88
N THR A 296 -24.94 -6.69 -21.32
CA THR A 296 -25.52 -5.57 -22.09
C THR A 296 -24.48 -4.92 -23.00
N ALA A 297 -23.29 -4.62 -22.47
CA ALA A 297 -22.22 -3.98 -23.21
C ALA A 297 -21.73 -4.84 -24.39
N ALA A 298 -21.54 -6.14 -24.16
CA ALA A 298 -21.15 -7.08 -25.20
C ALA A 298 -22.26 -7.28 -26.26
N GLY A 299 -23.54 -7.29 -25.86
CA GLY A 299 -24.67 -7.40 -26.79
C GLY A 299 -24.79 -6.17 -27.70
N LEU A 300 -24.65 -4.96 -27.14
CA LEU A 300 -24.57 -3.73 -27.93
C LEU A 300 -23.37 -3.72 -28.89
N LEU A 301 -22.22 -4.24 -28.45
CA LEU A 301 -21.04 -4.39 -29.28
C LEU A 301 -21.27 -5.41 -30.41
N ALA A 302 -21.95 -6.52 -30.11
CA ALA A 302 -22.29 -7.56 -31.08
C ALA A 302 -23.24 -7.05 -32.16
N LYS A 303 -24.24 -6.24 -31.78
CA LYS A 303 -25.12 -5.55 -32.74
C LYS A 303 -24.34 -4.62 -33.66
N LYS A 304 -23.48 -3.75 -33.10
CA LYS A 304 -22.62 -2.86 -33.92
C LYS A 304 -21.69 -3.64 -34.86
N ALA A 305 -21.18 -4.79 -34.43
CA ALA A 305 -20.35 -5.65 -35.27
C ALA A 305 -21.18 -6.34 -36.37
N GLU A 306 -22.43 -6.71 -36.09
CA GLU A 306 -23.34 -7.23 -37.12
C GLU A 306 -23.62 -6.18 -38.20
N ASP A 307 -23.85 -4.93 -37.80
CA ASP A 307 -24.10 -3.82 -38.73
C ASP A 307 -22.89 -3.50 -39.63
N GLY A 308 -21.66 -3.70 -39.14
CA GLY A 308 -20.42 -3.37 -39.86
C GLY A 308 -19.73 -4.55 -40.56
N GLU A 309 -19.55 -5.67 -39.87
CA GLU A 309 -18.82 -6.87 -40.31
C GLU A 309 -19.77 -8.04 -40.64
N GLY A 310 -21.08 -7.83 -40.55
CA GLY A 310 -22.08 -8.85 -40.77
C GLY A 310 -22.11 -9.92 -39.67
N LYS A 311 -22.80 -11.03 -39.96
CA LYS A 311 -22.99 -12.14 -39.01
C LYS A 311 -21.67 -12.73 -38.49
N ALA A 312 -20.59 -12.63 -39.25
CA ALA A 312 -19.28 -13.12 -38.83
C ALA A 312 -18.72 -12.34 -37.64
N GLY A 313 -18.85 -11.01 -37.64
CA GLY A 313 -18.42 -10.14 -36.54
C GLY A 313 -19.21 -10.42 -35.25
N LYS A 314 -20.54 -10.55 -35.37
CA LYS A 314 -21.41 -10.96 -34.26
C LYS A 314 -21.00 -12.30 -33.66
N ALA A 315 -20.84 -13.33 -34.51
CA ALA A 315 -20.47 -14.67 -34.05
C ALA A 315 -19.09 -14.69 -33.36
N ALA A 316 -18.15 -13.82 -33.79
CA ALA A 316 -16.85 -13.70 -33.12
C ALA A 316 -16.97 -13.10 -31.71
N LEU A 317 -17.85 -12.12 -31.52
CA LEU A 317 -18.14 -11.54 -30.21
C LEU A 317 -18.91 -12.49 -29.30
N GLU A 318 -19.88 -13.23 -29.83
CA GLU A 318 -20.60 -14.29 -29.11
C GLU A 318 -19.62 -15.33 -28.55
N ARG A 319 -18.68 -15.82 -29.37
CA ARG A 319 -17.66 -16.78 -28.90
C ARG A 319 -16.78 -16.18 -27.81
N ARG A 320 -16.28 -14.95 -27.99
CA ARG A 320 -15.43 -14.28 -26.99
C ARG A 320 -16.16 -14.06 -25.68
N PHE A 321 -17.42 -13.67 -25.75
CA PHE A 321 -18.25 -13.44 -24.58
C PHE A 321 -18.60 -14.76 -23.88
N GLY A 322 -18.90 -15.81 -24.64
CA GLY A 322 -19.10 -17.17 -24.09
C GLY A 322 -17.90 -17.65 -23.28
N VAL A 323 -16.67 -17.42 -23.78
CA VAL A 323 -15.44 -17.76 -23.03
C VAL A 323 -15.33 -16.95 -21.72
N LEU A 324 -15.73 -15.67 -21.73
CA LEU A 324 -15.77 -14.87 -20.50
C LEU A 324 -16.78 -15.41 -19.48
N LEU A 325 -17.93 -15.91 -19.93
CA LEU A 325 -18.92 -16.51 -19.03
C LEU A 325 -18.42 -17.81 -18.39
N THR A 326 -17.55 -18.54 -19.06
CA THR A 326 -17.00 -19.82 -18.57
C THR A 326 -15.80 -19.67 -17.65
N SER A 327 -15.39 -18.45 -17.27
CA SER A 327 -14.25 -18.26 -16.35
C SER A 327 -14.43 -19.02 -15.04
N ASP A 328 -13.39 -19.73 -14.62
CA ASP A 328 -13.35 -20.56 -13.42
C ASP A 328 -13.22 -19.71 -12.15
N ASP A 329 -12.42 -18.64 -12.21
CA ASP A 329 -12.16 -17.75 -11.09
C ASP A 329 -12.15 -16.25 -11.47
N GLY A 330 -11.99 -15.40 -10.44
CA GLY A 330 -11.94 -13.94 -10.62
C GLY A 330 -10.73 -13.46 -11.44
N ASP A 331 -9.60 -14.18 -11.44
CA ASP A 331 -8.40 -13.82 -12.20
C ASP A 331 -8.57 -14.13 -13.69
N GLU A 332 -9.16 -15.28 -14.03
CA GLU A 332 -9.55 -15.61 -15.39
C GLU A 332 -10.61 -14.63 -15.92
N LEU A 333 -11.63 -14.32 -15.11
CA LEU A 333 -12.61 -13.29 -15.46
C LEU A 333 -11.93 -11.95 -15.76
N ALA A 334 -10.97 -11.53 -14.92
CA ALA A 334 -10.19 -10.33 -15.14
C ALA A 334 -9.40 -10.37 -16.45
N MET A 335 -8.79 -11.49 -16.80
CA MET A 335 -8.07 -11.67 -18.08
C MET A 335 -9.01 -11.47 -19.28
N HIS A 336 -10.18 -12.09 -19.28
CA HIS A 336 -11.13 -11.92 -20.38
C HIS A 336 -11.66 -10.49 -20.48
N LEU A 337 -11.95 -9.85 -19.34
CA LEU A 337 -12.35 -8.44 -19.29
C LEU A 337 -11.27 -7.50 -19.85
N ARG A 338 -9.98 -7.76 -19.57
CA ARG A 338 -8.86 -6.99 -20.17
C ARG A 338 -8.86 -7.08 -21.69
N SER A 339 -9.33 -8.19 -22.25
CA SER A 339 -9.47 -8.36 -23.70
C SER A 339 -10.73 -7.69 -24.29
N LEU A 340 -11.81 -7.60 -23.51
CA LEU A 340 -13.10 -7.05 -23.93
C LEU A 340 -13.13 -5.52 -23.83
N VAL A 341 -12.60 -4.95 -22.75
CA VAL A 341 -12.62 -3.50 -22.48
C VAL A 341 -12.05 -2.64 -23.62
N PRO A 342 -10.94 -3.01 -24.31
CA PRO A 342 -10.47 -2.26 -25.47
C PRO A 342 -11.48 -2.19 -26.62
N LEU A 343 -12.30 -3.23 -26.82
CA LEU A 343 -13.35 -3.24 -27.84
C LEU A 343 -14.50 -2.30 -27.44
N LEU A 344 -14.91 -2.34 -26.17
CA LEU A 344 -15.91 -1.42 -25.62
C LEU A 344 -15.45 0.04 -25.71
N ASN A 345 -14.18 0.30 -25.39
CA ASN A 345 -13.54 1.60 -25.53
C ASN A 345 -13.64 2.12 -26.97
N ARG A 346 -13.26 1.30 -27.98
CA ARG A 346 -13.35 1.71 -29.38
C ARG A 346 -14.79 1.98 -29.81
N ALA A 347 -15.76 1.22 -29.32
CA ALA A 347 -17.17 1.39 -29.62
C ALA A 347 -17.86 2.50 -28.80
N GLY A 348 -17.17 3.06 -27.80
CA GLY A 348 -17.69 4.06 -26.87
C GLY A 348 -18.85 3.55 -26.01
N ILE A 349 -18.89 2.26 -25.68
CA ILE A 349 -19.96 1.63 -24.90
C ILE A 349 -19.54 1.59 -23.42
N GLY A 350 -20.29 2.23 -22.53
CA GLY A 350 -19.99 2.27 -21.10
C GLY A 350 -20.16 0.91 -20.40
N LEU A 351 -19.66 0.81 -19.18
CA LEU A 351 -19.74 -0.39 -18.34
C LEU A 351 -20.00 -0.03 -16.87
N ASP A 352 -20.80 -0.82 -16.18
CA ASP A 352 -21.00 -0.69 -14.74
C ASP A 352 -19.82 -1.31 -13.96
N TYR A 353 -18.93 -0.44 -13.47
CA TYR A 353 -17.76 -0.84 -12.69
C TYR A 353 -18.06 -1.24 -11.25
N ASP A 354 -19.20 -0.82 -10.68
CA ASP A 354 -19.62 -1.26 -9.35
C ASP A 354 -20.07 -2.72 -9.40
N LEU A 355 -20.83 -3.06 -10.45
CA LEU A 355 -21.19 -4.43 -10.78
C LEU A 355 -19.93 -5.26 -11.06
N LEU A 356 -19.00 -4.74 -11.85
CA LEU A 356 -17.77 -5.43 -12.21
C LEU A 356 -16.89 -5.77 -11.01
N ARG A 357 -16.66 -4.78 -10.12
CA ARG A 357 -15.92 -5.00 -8.87
C ARG A 357 -16.58 -6.08 -8.02
N THR A 358 -17.91 -6.06 -7.93
CA THR A 358 -18.68 -7.05 -7.16
C THR A 358 -18.55 -8.45 -7.75
N ALA A 359 -18.64 -8.58 -9.07
CA ALA A 359 -18.44 -9.85 -9.76
C ALA A 359 -17.03 -10.41 -9.52
N LEU A 360 -15.99 -9.61 -9.78
CA LEU A 360 -14.58 -9.98 -9.55
C LEU A 360 -14.32 -10.44 -8.10
N ARG A 361 -14.97 -9.80 -7.12
CA ARG A 361 -14.78 -10.11 -5.69
C ARG A 361 -15.49 -11.40 -5.26
N THR A 362 -16.62 -11.72 -5.86
CA THR A 362 -17.50 -12.83 -5.42
C THR A 362 -17.48 -14.04 -6.32
N TRP A 363 -16.87 -13.98 -7.51
CA TRP A 363 -16.95 -15.01 -8.55
C TRP A 363 -16.63 -16.41 -8.02
N ASP A 364 -15.48 -16.55 -7.36
CA ASP A 364 -14.98 -17.79 -6.76
C ASP A 364 -14.93 -17.73 -5.23
N ASP A 365 -15.74 -16.86 -4.61
CA ASP A 365 -15.79 -16.77 -3.15
C ASP A 365 -16.43 -18.03 -2.55
N PRO A 366 -15.70 -18.83 -1.74
CA PRO A 366 -16.24 -20.05 -1.14
C PRO A 366 -17.45 -19.80 -0.23
N ARG A 367 -17.61 -18.57 0.26
CA ARG A 367 -18.77 -18.16 1.07
C ARG A 367 -20.00 -17.79 0.23
N ARG A 368 -19.85 -17.68 -1.10
CA ARG A 368 -20.91 -17.34 -2.06
C ARG A 368 -20.82 -18.21 -3.32
N PRO A 369 -20.92 -19.54 -3.21
CA PRO A 369 -20.70 -20.45 -4.35
C PRO A 369 -21.64 -20.21 -5.54
N ASP A 370 -22.83 -19.66 -5.32
CA ASP A 370 -23.81 -19.40 -6.38
C ASP A 370 -23.57 -18.08 -7.14
N ALA A 371 -22.63 -17.23 -6.67
CA ALA A 371 -22.48 -15.88 -7.20
C ALA A 371 -22.11 -15.86 -8.69
N ALA A 372 -21.11 -16.64 -9.11
CA ALA A 372 -20.73 -16.74 -10.52
C ALA A 372 -21.90 -17.22 -11.39
N THR A 373 -22.64 -18.24 -10.97
CA THR A 373 -23.81 -18.75 -11.70
C THR A 373 -24.87 -17.68 -11.92
N ARG A 374 -25.15 -16.86 -10.90
CA ARG A 374 -26.11 -15.74 -11.02
C ARG A 374 -25.62 -14.68 -12.00
N PHE A 375 -24.34 -14.29 -11.94
CA PHE A 375 -23.77 -13.34 -12.90
C PHE A 375 -23.79 -13.90 -14.32
N ARG A 376 -23.43 -15.17 -14.52
CA ARG A 376 -23.47 -15.83 -15.83
C ARG A 376 -24.87 -15.76 -16.44
N GLN A 377 -25.90 -16.18 -15.70
CA GLN A 377 -27.28 -16.15 -16.16
C GLN A 377 -27.78 -14.74 -16.46
N GLN A 378 -27.46 -13.78 -15.57
CA GLN A 378 -27.82 -12.38 -15.77
C GLN A 378 -27.18 -11.82 -17.03
N TRP A 379 -25.87 -11.97 -17.18
CA TRP A 379 -25.12 -11.38 -18.28
C TRP A 379 -25.43 -12.06 -19.62
N ASP A 380 -25.69 -13.37 -19.64
CA ASP A 380 -26.15 -14.08 -20.83
C ASP A 380 -27.51 -13.55 -21.33
N ARG A 381 -28.48 -13.41 -20.42
CA ARG A 381 -29.79 -12.82 -20.75
C ARG A 381 -29.66 -11.37 -21.22
N ASP A 382 -28.84 -10.57 -20.54
CA ASP A 382 -28.61 -9.17 -20.90
C ASP A 382 -27.95 -9.04 -22.28
N PHE A 383 -27.02 -9.95 -22.60
CA PHE A 383 -26.38 -10.02 -23.92
C PHE A 383 -27.41 -10.26 -25.02
N HIS A 384 -28.23 -11.30 -24.89
CA HIS A 384 -29.24 -11.63 -25.91
C HIS A 384 -30.30 -10.55 -26.07
N THR A 385 -30.72 -9.92 -24.96
CA THR A 385 -31.66 -8.79 -24.98
C THR A 385 -31.07 -7.61 -25.75
N ALA A 386 -29.84 -7.21 -25.45
CA ALA A 386 -29.19 -6.07 -26.08
C ALA A 386 -28.74 -6.33 -27.53
N ALA A 387 -28.37 -7.57 -27.87
CA ALA A 387 -27.99 -7.95 -29.24
C ALA A 387 -29.20 -8.06 -30.19
N SER A 388 -30.41 -8.17 -29.65
CA SER A 388 -31.67 -8.28 -30.41
C SER A 388 -32.47 -6.98 -30.46
N SER A 389 -32.20 -6.04 -29.56
CA SER A 389 -32.77 -4.69 -29.52
C SER A 389 -32.09 -3.82 -30.55
#